data_AF-A0AA95HC18-F1
#
_entry.id   AF-A0AA95HC18-F1
#
_cell.length_a   1.000
_cell.length_b   1.000
_cell.length_c   1.000
_cell.angle_alpha   90.00
_cell.angle_beta   90.00
_cell.angle_gamma   90.00
#
_symmetry.space_group_name_H-M   'P 1'
#
loop_
_entity.id
_entity.type
_entity.pdbx_description
1 polymer ?
#
loop_
_entity_poly.entity_id
_entity_poly.type
_entity_poly.pdbx_seq_one_letter_code
_entity_poly.pdbx_strand_id
1 'polypeptide(L)'
;MVNMPISDQQLSKEKKAKEVYTLINNTANQNTVIQGLGGILGTFTSVGADIYALKIYYGLWNSIREMYGYPEITSADVETIVTKIGKELVYDIAFDKVIGYIPLIGIATNIMCAKTLTWRLGILFGMLSARGSEVPDDSVNECVKLIRHIYPQNDMFTFKTPEEESVIQLITNVHGNTLVQFHKKVTMALEVMEDECVS
;
A
#
# COMPACT_ATOMS: atom_id res chain seq x y z
N MET A 1 31.71 -1.45 20.19
CA MET A 1 30.62 -1.83 19.27
C MET A 1 31.24 -2.03 17.91
N VAL A 2 31.27 -3.27 17.41
CA VAL A 2 31.88 -3.59 16.10
C VAL A 2 30.82 -3.29 15.04
N ASN A 3 31.08 -2.29 14.18
CA ASN A 3 30.31 -2.07 12.97
C ASN A 3 30.58 -3.24 12.02
N MET A 4 29.67 -4.21 12.00
CA MET A 4 29.75 -5.33 11.07
C MET A 4 29.37 -4.82 9.68
N PRO A 5 30.17 -5.07 8.62
CA PRO A 5 29.84 -4.61 7.28
C PRO A 5 28.53 -5.26 6.80
N ILE A 6 27.61 -4.43 6.34
CA ILE A 6 26.35 -4.87 5.72
C ILE A 6 26.71 -5.65 4.44
N SER A 7 26.16 -6.85 4.26
CA SER A 7 26.45 -7.66 3.07
C SER A 7 25.88 -7.01 1.80
N ASP A 8 26.53 -7.23 0.64
CA ASP A 8 26.09 -6.66 -0.65
C ASP A 8 24.65 -7.04 -1.02
N GLN A 9 24.21 -8.23 -0.61
CA GLN A 9 22.82 -8.67 -0.78
C GLN A 9 21.85 -7.84 0.06
N GLN A 10 22.21 -7.51 1.30
CA GLN A 10 21.36 -6.68 2.17
C GLN A 10 21.32 -5.23 1.67
N LEU A 11 22.45 -4.71 1.20
CA LEU A 11 22.54 -3.38 0.59
C LEU A 11 21.64 -3.28 -0.66
N SER A 12 21.58 -4.34 -1.47
CA SER A 12 20.72 -4.43 -2.65
C SER A 12 19.23 -4.45 -2.30
N LYS A 13 18.83 -5.19 -1.25
CA LYS A 13 17.43 -5.25 -0.78
C LYS A 13 16.95 -3.90 -0.28
N GLU A 14 17.75 -3.25 0.56
CA GLU A 14 17.43 -1.95 1.13
C GLU A 14 17.35 -0.86 0.05
N LYS A 15 18.26 -0.90 -0.93
CA LYS A 15 18.22 0.00 -2.09
C LYS A 15 16.90 -0.15 -2.86
N LYS A 16 16.48 -1.37 -3.17
CA LYS A 16 15.19 -1.60 -3.85
C LYS A 16 14.00 -1.11 -3.02
N ALA A 17 14.01 -1.35 -1.70
CA ALA A 17 12.96 -0.87 -0.81
C ALA A 17 12.89 0.68 -0.77
N LYS A 18 14.04 1.37 -0.80
CA LYS A 18 14.13 2.84 -0.93
C LYS A 18 13.59 3.35 -2.26
N GLU A 19 13.90 2.66 -3.37
CA GLU A 19 13.37 2.99 -4.70
C GLU A 19 11.84 2.84 -4.75
N VAL A 20 11.30 1.77 -4.14
CA VAL A 20 9.86 1.58 -3.99
C VAL A 20 9.23 2.72 -3.17
N TYR A 21 9.79 3.06 -2.00
CA TYR A 21 9.30 4.16 -1.18
C TYR A 21 9.26 5.49 -1.96
N THR A 22 10.34 5.79 -2.68
CA THR A 22 10.46 7.00 -3.50
C THR A 22 9.40 7.03 -4.60
N LEU A 23 9.18 5.90 -5.30
CA LEU A 23 8.15 5.79 -6.33
C LEU A 23 6.76 6.05 -5.76
N ILE A 24 6.41 5.41 -4.64
CA ILE A 24 5.10 5.59 -3.99
C ILE A 24 4.90 7.06 -3.61
N ASN A 25 5.91 7.69 -3.00
CA ASN A 25 5.86 9.09 -2.62
C ASN A 25 5.65 10.01 -3.83
N ASN A 26 6.36 9.74 -4.93
CA ASN A 26 6.20 10.51 -6.16
C ASN A 26 4.79 10.33 -6.74
N THR A 27 4.29 9.10 -6.82
CA THR A 27 2.94 8.80 -7.32
C THR A 27 1.87 9.48 -6.45
N ALA A 28 1.96 9.39 -5.12
CA ALA A 28 0.98 10.01 -4.21
C ALA A 28 0.91 11.54 -4.35
N ASN A 29 1.98 12.19 -4.83
CA ASN A 29 2.03 13.63 -5.02
C ASN A 29 1.81 14.06 -6.50
N GLN A 30 1.51 13.12 -7.41
CA GLN A 30 1.15 13.48 -8.79
C GLN A 30 -0.25 14.09 -8.86
N ASN A 31 -0.36 15.19 -9.62
CA ASN A 31 -1.63 15.88 -9.84
C ASN A 31 -2.70 14.97 -10.48
N THR A 32 -2.30 13.99 -11.29
CA THR A 32 -3.20 12.99 -11.91
C THR A 32 -3.84 12.04 -10.91
N VAL A 33 -3.12 11.67 -9.85
CA VAL A 33 -3.64 10.89 -8.72
C VAL A 33 -4.64 11.75 -7.96
N ILE A 34 -4.24 12.97 -7.61
CA ILE A 34 -5.03 13.95 -6.87
C ILE A 34 -6.34 14.35 -7.60
N GLN A 35 -6.31 14.46 -8.93
CA GLN A 35 -7.47 14.81 -9.76
C GLN A 35 -8.31 13.60 -10.18
N GLY A 36 -7.67 12.45 -10.43
CA GLY A 36 -8.34 11.21 -10.85
C GLY A 36 -9.08 10.47 -9.73
N LEU A 37 -8.83 10.81 -8.46
CA LEU A 37 -9.43 10.15 -7.29
C LEU A 37 -10.67 10.84 -6.72
N GLY A 38 -11.14 11.92 -7.34
CA GLY A 38 -12.35 12.65 -6.91
C GLY A 38 -13.66 11.83 -6.91
N GLY A 39 -13.71 10.71 -7.64
CA GLY A 39 -14.87 9.80 -7.70
C GLY A 39 -14.78 8.53 -6.83
N ILE A 40 -13.67 8.35 -6.10
CA ILE A 40 -13.18 6.99 -5.83
C ILE A 40 -13.61 6.36 -4.51
N LEU A 41 -13.98 7.17 -3.53
CA LEU A 41 -14.68 6.68 -2.34
C LEU A 41 -16.02 5.99 -2.69
N GLY A 42 -16.66 6.40 -3.80
CA GLY A 42 -17.88 5.78 -4.30
C GLY A 42 -17.63 4.45 -5.05
N THR A 43 -16.51 4.31 -5.74
CA THR A 43 -16.26 3.22 -6.70
C THR A 43 -15.44 2.05 -6.15
N PHE A 44 -14.78 2.19 -5.00
CA PHE A 44 -14.23 1.02 -4.28
C PHE A 44 -15.28 0.27 -3.45
N THR A 45 -16.46 0.88 -3.25
CA THR A 45 -17.60 0.27 -2.56
C THR A 45 -18.75 -0.12 -3.49
N SER A 46 -18.72 0.34 -4.75
CA SER A 46 -19.69 -0.02 -5.80
C SER A 46 -18.97 -0.60 -7.01
N VAL A 47 -19.54 -1.65 -7.61
CA VAL A 47 -18.96 -2.40 -8.74
C VAL A 47 -18.71 -1.46 -9.93
N GLY A 48 -17.48 -0.95 -10.05
CA GLY A 48 -17.11 -0.02 -11.12
C GLY A 48 -16.00 0.92 -10.68
N ALA A 49 -14.84 0.39 -10.27
CA ALA A 49 -13.64 1.19 -10.05
C ALA A 49 -13.34 2.02 -11.31
N ASP A 50 -13.21 3.34 -11.16
CA ASP A 50 -12.87 4.24 -12.27
C ASP A 50 -11.65 3.68 -13.03
N ILE A 51 -11.83 3.33 -14.31
CA ILE A 51 -10.79 2.72 -15.16
C ILE A 51 -9.49 3.53 -15.12
N TYR A 52 -9.60 4.84 -14.91
CA TYR A 52 -8.46 5.75 -14.80
C TYR A 52 -7.59 5.50 -13.55
N ALA A 53 -8.19 5.25 -12.39
CA ALA A 53 -7.42 4.97 -11.18
C ALA A 53 -6.88 3.55 -11.13
N LEU A 54 -7.62 2.58 -11.68
CA LEU A 54 -7.06 1.24 -11.90
C LEU A 54 -5.79 1.31 -12.77
N LYS A 55 -5.75 2.17 -13.80
CA LYS A 55 -4.55 2.39 -14.61
C LYS A 55 -3.38 2.97 -13.83
N ILE A 56 -3.63 3.87 -12.88
CA ILE A 56 -2.59 4.43 -12.00
C ILE A 56 -1.98 3.32 -11.13
N TYR A 57 -2.82 2.53 -10.46
CA TYR A 57 -2.35 1.46 -9.58
C TYR A 57 -1.72 0.29 -10.33
N TYR A 58 -2.22 0.00 -11.53
CA TYR A 58 -1.57 -0.89 -12.49
C TYR A 58 -0.16 -0.43 -12.86
N GLY A 59 -0.02 0.84 -13.27
CA GLY A 59 1.29 1.41 -13.58
C GLY A 59 2.23 1.38 -12.39
N LEU A 60 1.75 1.76 -11.20
CA LEU A 60 2.52 1.72 -9.97
C LEU A 60 3.04 0.30 -9.66
N TRP A 61 2.17 -0.71 -9.71
CA TRP A 61 2.57 -2.08 -9.40
C TRP A 61 3.56 -2.61 -10.44
N ASN A 62 3.34 -2.38 -11.73
CA ASN A 62 4.28 -2.81 -12.76
C ASN A 62 5.65 -2.15 -12.65
N SER A 63 5.72 -0.85 -12.34
CA SER A 63 7.00 -0.17 -12.05
C SER A 63 7.71 -0.78 -10.84
N ILE A 64 6.98 -1.17 -9.79
CA ILE A 64 7.57 -1.88 -8.65
C ILE A 64 8.07 -3.26 -9.08
N ARG A 65 7.30 -4.03 -9.86
CA ARG A 65 7.70 -5.37 -10.32
C ARG A 65 8.93 -5.34 -11.22
N GLU A 66 9.07 -4.31 -12.05
CA GLU A 66 10.24 -4.06 -12.87
C GLU A 66 11.51 -3.93 -12.02
N MET A 67 11.47 -3.22 -10.89
CA MET A 67 12.60 -3.11 -9.95
C MET A 67 13.06 -4.47 -9.40
N TYR A 68 12.15 -5.44 -9.32
CA TYR A 68 12.45 -6.80 -8.88
C TYR A 68 12.72 -7.78 -10.03
N GLY A 69 12.58 -7.35 -11.30
CA GLY A 69 12.82 -8.18 -12.48
C GLY A 69 11.68 -9.17 -12.78
N TYR A 70 10.46 -8.87 -12.36
CA TYR A 70 9.29 -9.73 -12.57
C TYR A 70 8.44 -9.27 -13.77
N PRO A 71 7.73 -10.20 -14.43
CA PRO A 71 6.84 -9.85 -15.53
C PRO A 71 5.72 -8.95 -15.06
N GLU A 72 5.23 -8.08 -15.94
CA GLU A 72 4.06 -7.25 -15.72
C GLU A 72 2.86 -8.10 -15.30
N ILE A 73 2.06 -7.55 -14.39
CA ILE A 73 0.71 -8.06 -14.12
C ILE A 73 -0.28 -7.42 -15.08
N THR A 74 -1.52 -7.91 -15.06
CA THR A 74 -2.64 -7.37 -15.84
C THR A 74 -3.48 -6.40 -15.01
N SER A 75 -4.29 -5.57 -15.66
CA SER A 75 -5.26 -4.71 -14.95
C SER A 75 -6.28 -5.52 -14.15
N ALA A 76 -6.59 -6.74 -14.58
CA ALA A 76 -7.50 -7.65 -13.88
C ALA A 76 -6.91 -8.15 -12.55
N ASP A 77 -5.59 -8.34 -12.47
CA ASP A 77 -4.91 -8.71 -11.22
C ASP A 77 -5.03 -7.58 -10.18
N VAL A 78 -4.84 -6.34 -10.62
CA VAL A 78 -5.03 -5.14 -9.78
C VAL A 78 -6.46 -5.04 -9.30
N GLU A 79 -7.43 -5.16 -10.22
CA GLU A 79 -8.85 -5.07 -9.89
C GLU A 79 -9.27 -6.15 -8.89
N THR A 80 -8.80 -7.38 -9.06
CA THR A 80 -9.06 -8.50 -8.15
C THR A 80 -8.55 -8.20 -6.74
N ILE A 81 -7.29 -7.75 -6.63
CA ILE A 81 -6.69 -7.41 -5.35
C ILE A 81 -7.44 -6.26 -4.71
N VAL A 82 -7.64 -5.16 -5.44
CA VAL A 82 -8.27 -3.95 -4.93
C VAL A 82 -9.72 -4.20 -4.51
N THR A 83 -10.47 -5.01 -5.24
CA THR A 83 -11.84 -5.40 -4.87
C THR A 83 -11.85 -6.23 -3.59
N LYS A 84 -10.89 -7.17 -3.44
CA LYS A 84 -10.76 -8.02 -2.25
C LYS A 84 -10.49 -7.21 -0.99
N ILE A 85 -9.61 -6.20 -1.07
CA ILE A 85 -9.18 -5.39 0.06
C ILE A 85 -9.91 -4.05 0.18
N GLY A 86 -10.82 -3.74 -0.74
CA GLY A 86 -11.40 -2.40 -0.90
C GLY A 86 -12.04 -1.86 0.37
N LYS A 87 -12.76 -2.72 1.10
CA LYS A 87 -13.35 -2.39 2.41
C LYS A 87 -12.29 -2.04 3.46
N GLU A 88 -11.23 -2.83 3.53
CA GLU A 88 -10.13 -2.64 4.48
C GLU A 88 -9.32 -1.38 4.16
N LEU A 89 -9.10 -1.10 2.87
CA LEU A 89 -8.33 0.07 2.42
C LEU A 89 -8.94 1.41 2.82
N VAL A 90 -10.28 1.48 2.90
CA VAL A 90 -11.01 2.72 3.21
C VAL A 90 -11.70 2.68 4.58
N TYR A 91 -11.59 1.59 5.35
CA TYR A 91 -12.35 1.39 6.59
C TYR A 91 -12.26 2.58 7.57
N ASP A 92 -11.03 3.10 7.78
CA ASP A 92 -10.78 4.21 8.72
C ASP A 92 -11.04 5.59 8.11
N ILE A 93 -11.19 5.67 6.79
CA ILE A 93 -11.30 6.92 6.01
C ILE A 93 -12.77 7.14 5.57
N ALA A 94 -13.57 6.09 5.60
CA ALA A 94 -14.97 6.10 5.20
C ALA A 94 -15.85 6.48 6.39
N PHE A 95 -16.21 7.77 6.51
CA PHE A 95 -17.46 8.12 7.19
C PHE A 95 -18.22 9.28 6.51
N ASP A 96 -19.54 9.06 6.51
CA ASP A 96 -20.70 9.75 5.97
C ASP A 96 -20.59 10.69 4.77
N LYS A 97 -21.40 10.37 3.75
CA LYS A 97 -21.63 11.17 2.53
C LYS A 97 -22.04 12.63 2.80
N VAL A 98 -22.37 12.98 4.04
CA VAL A 98 -22.75 14.32 4.51
C VAL A 98 -21.62 15.34 4.35
N ILE A 99 -20.34 14.96 4.54
CA ILE A 99 -19.21 15.90 4.44
C ILE A 99 -18.84 16.19 2.97
N GLY A 100 -19.03 15.20 2.08
CA GLY A 100 -18.76 15.33 0.64
C GLY A 100 -19.65 16.32 -0.11
N TYR A 101 -20.76 16.79 0.49
CA TYR A 101 -21.63 17.81 -0.10
C TYR A 101 -21.07 19.24 0.02
N ILE A 102 -20.04 19.49 0.83
CA ILE A 102 -19.38 20.79 0.92
C ILE A 102 -18.21 20.79 -0.09
N PRO A 103 -18.28 21.52 -1.23
CA PRO A 103 -17.35 21.35 -2.35
C PRO A 103 -15.87 21.54 -1.98
N LEU A 104 -15.58 22.49 -1.09
CA LEU A 104 -14.20 22.78 -0.66
C LEU A 104 -13.61 21.68 0.22
N ILE A 105 -14.44 21.13 1.13
CA ILE A 105 -14.02 20.08 2.06
C ILE A 105 -13.93 18.74 1.32
N GLY A 106 -14.88 18.47 0.42
CA GLY A 106 -14.88 17.27 -0.42
C GLY A 106 -13.62 17.13 -1.28
N ILE A 107 -13.11 18.23 -1.87
CA ILE A 107 -11.86 18.19 -2.64
C ILE A 107 -10.67 17.84 -1.75
N ALA A 108 -10.51 18.48 -0.59
CA ALA A 108 -9.40 18.21 0.32
C ALA A 108 -9.44 16.75 0.85
N THR A 109 -10.61 16.28 1.29
CA THR A 109 -10.79 14.89 1.76
C THR A 109 -10.51 13.86 0.66
N ASN A 110 -10.93 14.12 -0.58
CA ASN A 110 -10.63 13.24 -1.71
C ASN A 110 -9.13 13.13 -1.98
N ILE A 111 -8.40 14.25 -1.87
CA ILE A 111 -6.94 14.27 -2.02
C ILE A 111 -6.27 13.46 -0.90
N MET A 112 -6.72 13.59 0.34
CA MET A 112 -6.15 12.81 1.45
C MET A 112 -6.43 11.32 1.28
N CYS A 113 -7.65 10.94 0.92
CA CYS A 113 -8.00 9.55 0.62
C CYS A 113 -7.15 9.00 -0.53
N ALA A 114 -6.98 9.77 -1.61
CA ALA A 114 -6.16 9.42 -2.75
C ALA A 114 -4.71 9.12 -2.36
N LYS A 115 -4.11 9.98 -1.53
CA LYS A 115 -2.75 9.79 -1.01
C LYS A 115 -2.67 8.56 -0.12
N THR A 116 -3.59 8.41 0.83
CA THR A 116 -3.63 7.27 1.74
C THR A 116 -3.75 5.94 1.00
N LEU A 117 -4.65 5.86 0.02
CA LEU A 117 -4.82 4.68 -0.83
C LEU A 117 -3.55 4.37 -1.64
N THR A 118 -2.94 5.39 -2.22
CA THR A 118 -1.69 5.23 -2.98
C THR A 118 -0.57 4.69 -2.11
N TRP A 119 -0.46 5.16 -0.86
CA TRP A 119 0.51 4.64 0.09
C TRP A 119 0.21 3.21 0.52
N ARG A 120 -1.04 2.90 0.89
CA ARG A 120 -1.42 1.55 1.33
C ARG A 120 -1.23 0.51 0.22
N LEU A 121 -1.67 0.83 -1.00
CA LEU A 121 -1.49 -0.03 -2.18
C LEU A 121 -0.03 -0.12 -2.59
N GLY A 122 0.69 1.00 -2.58
CA GLY A 122 2.12 1.03 -2.89
C GLY A 122 2.94 0.12 -1.97
N ILE A 123 2.72 0.19 -0.66
CA ILE A 123 3.40 -0.65 0.33
C ILE A 123 3.03 -2.12 0.10
N LEU A 124 1.75 -2.43 -0.13
CA LEU A 124 1.30 -3.78 -0.46
C LEU A 124 2.02 -4.31 -1.70
N PHE A 125 2.01 -3.57 -2.81
CA PHE A 125 2.68 -3.96 -4.06
C PHE A 125 4.19 -4.14 -3.88
N GLY A 126 4.81 -3.29 -3.06
CA GLY A 126 6.20 -3.42 -2.62
C GLY A 126 6.47 -4.72 -1.88
N MET A 127 5.65 -5.06 -0.88
CA MET A 127 5.77 -6.31 -0.12
C MET A 127 5.56 -7.55 -1.00
N LEU A 128 4.52 -7.54 -1.83
CA LEU A 128 4.20 -8.65 -2.73
C LEU A 128 5.32 -8.89 -3.74
N SER A 129 5.81 -7.82 -4.36
CA SER A 129 6.90 -7.91 -5.34
C SER A 129 8.22 -8.26 -4.68
N ALA A 130 8.53 -7.73 -3.49
CA ALA A 130 9.75 -8.12 -2.79
C ALA A 130 9.76 -9.61 -2.41
N ARG A 131 8.60 -10.18 -2.07
CA ARG A 131 8.46 -11.60 -1.75
C ARG A 131 8.82 -12.49 -2.94
N GLY A 132 8.25 -12.21 -4.11
CA GLY A 132 8.48 -13.01 -5.32
C GLY A 132 7.56 -12.65 -6.50
N SER A 133 7.66 -13.43 -7.58
CA SER A 133 6.88 -13.21 -8.80
C SER A 133 5.39 -13.50 -8.66
N GLU A 134 5.03 -14.40 -7.74
CA GLU A 134 3.66 -14.86 -7.48
C GLU A 134 2.90 -13.88 -6.59
N VAL A 135 1.61 -13.67 -6.89
CA VAL A 135 0.69 -12.91 -6.05
C VAL A 135 -0.01 -13.88 -5.08
N PRO A 136 0.25 -13.80 -3.76
CA PRO A 136 -0.37 -14.69 -2.77
C PRO A 136 -1.79 -14.21 -2.48
N ASP A 137 -2.81 -14.95 -2.90
CA ASP A 137 -4.18 -14.53 -2.64
C ASP A 137 -4.49 -14.53 -1.12
N ASP A 138 -4.01 -15.53 -0.38
CA ASP A 138 -4.36 -15.75 1.04
C ASP A 138 -3.68 -14.82 2.05
N SER A 139 -2.72 -13.98 1.64
CA SER A 139 -1.98 -13.09 2.57
C SER A 139 -2.22 -11.61 2.31
N VAL A 140 -3.00 -11.28 1.28
CA VAL A 140 -3.24 -9.90 0.84
C VAL A 140 -4.06 -9.12 1.87
N ASN A 141 -5.06 -9.74 2.50
CA ASN A 141 -5.88 -9.09 3.52
C ASN A 141 -5.08 -8.80 4.79
N GLU A 142 -4.27 -9.76 5.24
CA GLU A 142 -3.39 -9.66 6.39
C GLU A 142 -2.33 -8.58 6.16
N CYS A 143 -1.76 -8.52 4.96
CA CYS A 143 -0.83 -7.44 4.61
C CYS A 143 -1.49 -6.07 4.72
N VAL A 144 -2.72 -5.90 4.23
CA VAL A 144 -3.44 -4.62 4.34
C VAL A 144 -3.74 -4.28 5.79
N LYS A 145 -4.16 -5.24 6.61
CA LYS A 145 -4.33 -5.03 8.07
C LYS A 145 -3.03 -4.59 8.73
N LEU A 146 -1.91 -5.21 8.38
CA LEU A 146 -0.60 -4.88 8.95
C LEU A 146 -0.17 -3.47 8.55
N ILE A 147 -0.37 -3.12 7.28
CA ILE A 147 -0.11 -1.77 6.76
C ILE A 147 -0.96 -0.73 7.48
N ARG A 148 -2.23 -1.03 7.81
CA ARG A 148 -3.08 -0.12 8.58
C ARG A 148 -2.59 0.10 10.01
N HIS A 149 -2.00 -0.91 10.66
CA HIS A 149 -1.42 -0.77 12.00
C HIS A 149 -0.14 0.05 11.98
N ILE A 150 0.74 -0.19 11.00
CA ILE A 150 2.01 0.55 10.86
C ILE A 150 1.78 1.97 10.37
N TYR A 151 0.75 2.16 9.56
CA TYR A 151 0.36 3.44 9.00
C TYR A 151 -1.13 3.72 9.25
N PRO A 152 -1.49 4.08 10.50
CA PRO A 152 -2.84 4.50 10.83
C PRO A 152 -3.10 5.87 10.20
N GLN A 153 -4.27 6.01 9.58
CA GLN A 153 -4.82 7.28 9.10
C GLN A 153 -6.18 7.46 9.75
N ASN A 154 -6.15 8.05 10.94
CA ASN A 154 -7.33 8.21 11.81
C ASN A 154 -8.01 9.57 11.63
N ASP A 155 -7.39 10.47 10.87
CA ASP A 155 -7.91 11.80 10.55
C ASP A 155 -8.08 11.93 9.03
N MET A 156 -9.29 12.29 8.61
CA MET A 156 -9.64 12.46 7.20
C MET A 156 -9.24 13.83 6.63
N PHE A 157 -8.87 14.78 7.49
CA PHE A 157 -8.51 16.14 7.11
C PHE A 157 -6.99 16.34 7.00
N THR A 158 -6.20 15.45 7.61
CA THR A 158 -4.75 15.51 7.56
C THR A 158 -4.18 14.22 6.99
N PHE A 159 -3.19 14.36 6.12
CA PHE A 159 -2.42 13.24 5.60
C PHE A 159 -1.05 13.23 6.25
N LYS A 160 -0.70 12.13 6.91
CA LYS A 160 0.67 11.87 7.38
C LYS A 160 1.36 11.00 6.33
N THR A 161 2.58 11.32 5.90
CA THR A 161 3.36 10.36 5.09
C THR A 161 3.84 9.21 5.99
N PRO A 162 3.78 7.94 5.55
CA PRO A 162 4.38 6.83 6.29
C PRO A 162 5.87 7.08 6.57
N GLU A 163 6.37 6.62 7.71
CA GLU A 163 7.78 6.78 8.03
C GLU A 163 8.64 5.88 7.14
N GLU A 164 9.64 6.48 6.50
CA GLU A 164 10.49 5.82 5.50
C GLU A 164 11.14 4.55 6.03
N GLU A 165 11.71 4.60 7.23
CA GLU A 165 12.36 3.46 7.86
C GLU A 165 11.39 2.28 8.06
N SER A 166 10.17 2.56 8.52
CA SER A 166 9.14 1.52 8.74
C SER A 166 8.76 0.81 7.43
N VAL A 167 8.60 1.57 6.34
CA VAL A 167 8.27 1.01 5.02
C VAL A 167 9.44 0.21 4.45
N ILE A 168 10.67 0.72 4.57
CA ILE A 168 11.86 0.02 4.12
C ILE A 168 12.03 -1.30 4.87
N GLN A 169 11.87 -1.29 6.20
CA GLN A 169 11.97 -2.49 7.01
C GLN A 169 10.92 -3.53 6.60
N LEU A 170 9.66 -3.13 6.42
CA LEU A 170 8.59 -4.01 5.94
C LEU A 170 8.96 -4.74 4.66
N ILE A 171 9.35 -3.99 3.63
CA ILE A 171 9.66 -4.52 2.29
C ILE A 171 10.92 -5.39 2.34
N THR A 172 11.95 -4.95 3.07
CA THR A 172 13.22 -5.69 3.19
C THR A 172 13.03 -7.02 3.93
N ASN A 173 12.20 -7.05 4.97
CA ASN A 173 11.94 -8.24 5.79
C ASN A 173 11.19 -9.35 5.05
N VAL A 174 10.43 -8.99 4.01
CA VAL A 174 9.69 -9.94 3.18
C VAL A 174 10.46 -10.39 1.94
N HIS A 175 11.61 -9.77 1.65
CA HIS A 175 12.34 -9.98 0.41
C HIS A 175 12.84 -11.42 0.22
N GLY A 176 12.40 -12.07 -0.86
CA GLY A 176 12.79 -13.43 -1.24
C GLY A 176 12.25 -14.53 -0.32
N ASN A 177 11.27 -14.23 0.54
CA ASN A 177 10.62 -15.24 1.37
C ASN A 177 9.78 -16.19 0.52
N THR A 178 9.69 -17.46 0.92
CA THR A 178 8.64 -18.36 0.41
C THR A 178 7.25 -17.89 0.84
N LEU A 179 6.20 -18.39 0.19
CA LEU A 179 4.80 -18.15 0.59
C LEU A 179 4.57 -18.39 2.09
N VAL A 180 5.05 -19.52 2.59
CA VAL A 180 4.88 -19.92 3.99
C VAL A 180 5.61 -18.97 4.94
N GLN A 181 6.85 -18.58 4.60
CA GLN A 181 7.63 -17.64 5.40
C GLN A 181 7.01 -16.24 5.39
N PHE A 182 6.48 -15.82 4.25
CA PHE A 182 5.79 -14.55 4.10
C PHE A 182 4.53 -14.51 4.96
N HIS A 183 3.63 -15.48 4.78
CA HIS A 183 2.40 -15.58 5.55
C HIS A 183 2.69 -15.61 7.05
N LYS A 184 3.61 -16.48 7.49
CA LYS A 184 4.00 -16.57 8.91
C LYS A 184 4.50 -15.23 9.47
N LYS A 185 5.35 -14.50 8.74
CA LYS A 185 5.87 -13.21 9.22
C LYS A 185 4.78 -12.14 9.31
N VAL A 186 3.88 -12.09 8.33
CA VAL A 186 2.76 -11.12 8.33
C VAL A 186 1.82 -11.42 9.49
N THR A 187 1.44 -12.69 9.69
CA THR A 187 0.57 -13.11 10.80
C THR A 187 1.21 -12.85 12.16
N MET A 188 2.48 -13.22 12.35
CA MET A 188 3.18 -12.94 13.62
C MET A 188 3.29 -11.44 13.91
N ALA A 189 3.54 -10.61 12.88
CA ALA A 189 3.59 -9.17 13.07
C ALA A 189 2.22 -8.59 13.45
N LEU A 190 1.14 -9.12 12.89
CA LEU A 190 -0.23 -8.76 13.28
C LEU A 190 -0.54 -9.16 14.72
N GLU A 191 -0.23 -10.39 15.12
CA GLU A 191 -0.48 -10.89 16.48
C GLU A 191 0.18 -9.98 17.53
N VAL A 192 1.45 -9.60 17.32
CA VAL A 192 2.16 -8.68 18.23
C VAL A 192 1.47 -7.32 18.33
N MET A 193 1.01 -6.77 17.20
CA MET A 193 0.36 -5.45 17.15
C MET A 193 -1.06 -5.47 17.75
N GLU A 194 -1.77 -6.59 17.62
CA GLU A 194 -3.08 -6.80 18.24
C GLU A 194 -2.96 -6.96 19.76
N ASP A 195 -1.94 -7.68 20.26
CA ASP A 195 -1.67 -7.83 21.70
C ASP A 195 -1.28 -6.51 22.37
N GLU A 196 -0.51 -5.64 21.68
CA GLU A 196 -0.13 -4.30 22.17
C GLU A 196 -1.32 -3.32 22.27
N CYS A 197 -2.44 -3.59 21.58
CA CYS A 197 -3.65 -2.77 21.68
C CYS A 197 -4.58 -3.17 22.84
N VAL A 198 -4.36 -4.35 23.45
CA VAL A 198 -5.21 -4.91 24.52
C VAL A 198 -4.55 -4.76 25.91
N SER A 199 -3.29 -4.31 25.97
CA SER A 199 -2.55 -4.01 27.21
C SER A 199 -2.60 -2.54 27.60
#